data_AF-A0A2G5B281-F1
#
_entry.id   AF-A0A2G5B281-F1
#
_cell.length_a   1.000
_cell.length_b   1.000
_cell.length_c   1.000
_cell.angle_alpha   90.00
_cell.angle_beta   90.00
_cell.angle_gamma   90.00
#
_symmetry.space_group_name_H-M   'P 1'
#
loop_
_entity.id
_entity.type
_entity.pdbx_description
1 polymer ?
#
loop_
_entity_poly.entity_id
_entity_poly.type
_entity_poly.pdbx_seq_one_letter_code
_entity_poly.pdbx_strand_id
1 'polypeptide(L)'
;PPPNPQMAQAIQRLKTEGNDMFRAQCHFEAAQKYTEAMNVASQRPIWDPSQNVVEEAAVLLSNRAACLLALGHKSEAYWDTEIVTRLKRGWGKGHFRMGKALMDLGRCRQGA
;
A
#
# COMPACT_ATOMS: atom_id res chain seq x y z
N PRO A 1 -11.04 -26.27 6.18
CA PRO A 1 -9.85 -26.24 7.07
C PRO A 1 -9.97 -25.08 8.06
N PRO A 2 -9.33 -25.13 9.24
CA PRO A 2 -9.40 -24.02 10.19
C PRO A 2 -8.70 -22.78 9.62
N PRO A 3 -9.12 -21.55 10.01
CA PRO A 3 -8.43 -20.32 9.66
C PRO A 3 -6.95 -20.42 10.04
N ASN A 4 -6.04 -19.84 9.23
CA ASN A 4 -4.62 -19.81 9.57
C ASN A 4 -4.24 -18.47 10.21
N PRO A 5 -4.32 -18.34 11.55
CA PRO A 5 -4.00 -17.08 12.24
C PRO A 5 -2.55 -16.65 12.04
N GLN A 6 -1.64 -17.55 11.65
CA GLN A 6 -0.23 -17.23 11.45
C GLN A 6 -0.02 -16.31 10.25
N MET A 7 -0.82 -16.46 9.19
CA MET A 7 -0.73 -15.60 8.00
C MET A 7 -1.21 -14.18 8.30
N ALA A 8 -2.34 -14.05 9.00
CA ALA A 8 -2.83 -12.74 9.44
C ALA A 8 -1.83 -12.03 10.36
N GLN A 9 -1.20 -12.78 11.28
CA GLN A 9 -0.13 -12.25 12.13
C GLN A 9 1.12 -11.84 11.32
N ALA A 10 1.52 -12.64 10.32
CA ALA A 10 2.67 -12.32 9.47
C ALA A 10 2.45 -11.02 8.68
N ILE A 11 1.26 -10.83 8.12
CA ILE A 11 0.89 -9.60 7.39
C ILE A 11 0.91 -8.39 8.32
N GLN A 12 0.38 -8.55 9.54
CA GLN A 12 0.40 -7.49 10.53
C GLN A 12 1.84 -7.13 10.95
N ARG A 13 2.72 -8.13 11.13
CA ARG A 13 4.14 -7.92 11.44
C ARG A 13 4.86 -7.18 10.31
N LEU A 14 4.74 -7.64 9.07
CA LEU A 14 5.35 -7.00 7.90
C LEU A 14 4.85 -5.57 7.70
N LYS A 15 3.56 -5.32 7.93
CA LYS A 15 3.01 -3.96 7.90
C LYS A 15 3.63 -3.08 8.98
N THR A 16 3.79 -3.59 10.20
CA THR A 16 4.40 -2.85 11.32
C THR A 16 5.87 -2.54 11.02
N GLU A 17 6.64 -3.53 10.56
CA GLU A 17 8.04 -3.36 10.12
C GLU A 17 8.16 -2.30 9.02
N GLY A 18 7.27 -2.35 8.01
CA GLY A 18 7.20 -1.33 6.96
C GLY A 18 6.86 0.06 7.49
N ASN A 19 5.98 0.17 8.50
CA ASN A 19 5.67 1.45 9.14
C ASN A 19 6.87 2.01 9.92
N ASP A 20 7.62 1.14 10.59
CA ASP A 20 8.80 1.54 11.37
C ASP A 20 9.92 2.01 10.44
N MET A 21 10.15 1.30 9.33
CA MET A 21 11.10 1.74 8.30
C MET A 21 10.65 3.04 7.61
N PHE A 22 9.35 3.22 7.38
CA PHE A 22 8.82 4.47 6.85
C PHE A 22 9.09 5.65 7.79
N ARG A 23 8.92 5.45 9.11
CA ARG A 23 9.27 6.45 10.13
C ARG A 23 10.77 6.75 10.14
N ALA A 24 11.60 5.72 9.93
CA ALA A 24 13.05 5.83 9.81
C ALA A 24 13.53 6.46 8.48
N GLN A 25 12.63 6.89 7.59
CA GLN A 25 12.94 7.43 6.25
C GLN A 25 13.58 6.42 5.28
N CYS A 26 13.59 5.13 5.62
CA CYS A 26 13.99 4.03 4.75
C CYS A 26 12.83 3.65 3.80
N HIS A 27 12.51 4.54 2.87
CA HIS A 27 11.30 4.45 2.03
C HIS A 27 11.34 3.26 1.07
N PHE A 28 12.53 2.88 0.58
CA PHE A 28 12.68 1.76 -0.35
C PHE A 28 12.41 0.42 0.33
N GLU A 29 13.04 0.18 1.46
CA GLU A 29 12.86 -1.02 2.27
C GLU A 29 11.44 -1.11 2.83
N ALA A 30 10.85 0.02 3.23
CA ALA A 30 9.45 0.09 3.63
C ALA A 30 8.51 -0.36 2.50
N ALA A 31 8.72 0.09 1.26
CA ALA A 31 7.93 -0.31 0.11
C ALA A 31 8.06 -1.82 -0.20
N GLN A 32 9.25 -2.39 0.00
CA GLN A 32 9.46 -3.84 -0.12
C GLN A 32 8.65 -4.61 0.92
N LYS A 33 8.64 -4.18 2.19
CA LYS A 33 7.83 -4.84 3.24
C LYS A 33 6.34 -4.78 3.00
N TYR A 34 5.81 -3.66 2.50
CA TYR A 34 4.39 -3.62 2.11
C TYR A 34 4.08 -4.58 0.96
N THR A 35 5.02 -4.75 0.02
CA THR A 35 4.87 -5.70 -1.09
C THR A 35 4.94 -7.15 -0.62
N GLU A 36 5.86 -7.48 0.29
CA GLU A 36 5.89 -8.79 0.96
C GLU A 36 4.57 -9.08 1.69
N ALA A 37 4.03 -8.10 2.43
CA ALA A 37 2.75 -8.23 3.12
C ALA A 37 1.59 -8.51 2.14
N MET A 38 1.58 -7.86 0.96
CA MET A 38 0.59 -8.13 -0.08
C MET A 38 0.73 -9.53 -0.70
N ASN A 39 1.96 -10.02 -0.87
CA ASN A 39 2.21 -11.38 -1.36
C ASN A 39 1.73 -12.45 -0.37
N VAL A 40 1.96 -12.25 0.93
CA VAL A 40 1.40 -13.15 1.95
C VAL A 40 -0.13 -13.05 1.97
N ALA A 41 -0.68 -11.84 1.79
CA ALA A 41 -2.12 -11.64 1.73
C ALA A 41 -2.78 -12.36 0.55
N SER A 42 -2.13 -12.40 -0.63
CA SER A 42 -2.66 -13.04 -1.84
C SER A 42 -2.56 -14.58 -1.81
N GLN A 43 -1.71 -15.13 -0.95
CA GLN A 43 -1.60 -16.58 -0.75
C GLN A 43 -2.69 -17.15 0.18
N ARG A 44 -3.46 -16.29 0.88
CA ARG A 44 -4.55 -16.76 1.73
C ARG A 44 -5.70 -17.35 0.90
N PRO A 45 -6.27 -18.49 1.32
CA PRO A 45 -7.41 -19.09 0.63
C PRO A 45 -8.66 -18.21 0.81
N ILE A 46 -9.48 -18.11 -0.24
CA ILE A 46 -10.66 -17.22 -0.32
C ILE A 46 -11.65 -17.42 0.84
N TRP A 47 -11.71 -18.62 1.41
CA TRP A 47 -12.63 -18.99 2.49
C TRP A 47 -12.10 -18.65 3.91
N ASP A 48 -10.92 -18.03 4.05
CA ASP A 48 -10.34 -17.67 5.35
C ASP A 48 -11.13 -16.50 6.01
N PRO A 49 -11.78 -16.72 7.17
CA PRO A 49 -12.56 -15.67 7.84
C PRO A 49 -11.70 -14.55 8.46
N SER A 50 -10.39 -14.74 8.63
CA SER A 50 -9.46 -13.70 9.10
C SER A 50 -9.11 -12.70 8.00
N GLN A 51 -9.51 -12.98 6.76
CA GLN A 51 -9.19 -12.18 5.59
C GLN A 51 -10.11 -10.96 5.50
N ASN A 52 -9.55 -9.76 5.64
CA ASN A 52 -10.22 -8.51 5.28
C ASN A 52 -9.51 -7.88 4.09
N VAL A 53 -9.68 -8.49 2.91
CA VAL A 53 -8.93 -8.16 1.68
C VAL A 53 -9.00 -6.68 1.37
N VAL A 54 -10.19 -6.10 1.41
CA VAL A 54 -10.41 -4.72 1.00
C VAL A 54 -9.69 -3.76 1.94
N GLU A 55 -9.82 -3.97 3.26
CA GLU A 55 -9.18 -3.12 4.26
C GLU A 55 -7.65 -3.25 4.21
N GLU A 56 -7.15 -4.49 4.20
CA GLU A 56 -5.72 -4.78 4.22
C GLU A 56 -5.05 -4.30 2.93
N ALA A 57 -5.60 -4.61 1.76
CA ALA A 57 -5.05 -4.18 0.48
C ALA A 57 -5.05 -2.65 0.37
N ALA A 58 -6.15 -1.98 0.77
CA ALA A 58 -6.21 -0.53 0.72
C ALA A 58 -5.15 0.11 1.63
N VAL A 59 -4.95 -0.40 2.85
CA VAL A 59 -3.93 0.12 3.76
C VAL A 59 -2.51 -0.11 3.23
N LEU A 60 -2.20 -1.33 2.77
CA LEU A 60 -0.88 -1.68 2.26
C LEU A 60 -0.52 -0.89 0.99
N LEU A 61 -1.43 -0.82 0.01
CA LEU A 61 -1.23 -0.05 -1.23
C LEU A 61 -1.09 1.43 -0.94
N SER A 62 -1.91 1.98 -0.05
CA SER A 62 -1.84 3.40 0.29
C SER A 62 -0.53 3.75 1.00
N ASN A 63 -0.01 2.86 1.86
CA ASN A 63 1.28 3.05 2.51
C ASN A 63 2.44 2.89 1.52
N ARG A 64 2.38 1.91 0.61
CA ARG A 64 3.36 1.78 -0.47
C ARG A 64 3.37 3.01 -1.38
N ALA A 65 2.21 3.56 -1.73
CA ALA A 65 2.12 4.81 -2.48
C ALA A 65 2.81 5.98 -1.76
N ALA A 66 2.71 6.05 -0.42
CA ALA A 66 3.41 7.09 0.34
C ALA A 66 4.94 6.96 0.25
N CYS A 67 5.46 5.73 0.31
CA CYS A 67 6.89 5.44 0.08
C CYS A 67 7.32 5.81 -1.34
N LEU A 68 6.55 5.39 -2.35
CA LEU A 68 6.85 5.67 -3.76
C LEU A 68 6.85 7.18 -4.06
N LEU A 69 5.91 7.93 -3.48
CA LEU A 69 5.92 9.39 -3.58
C LEU A 69 7.16 10.01 -2.94
N ALA A 70 7.63 9.48 -1.80
CA ALA A 70 8.85 9.96 -1.15
C ALA A 70 10.12 9.66 -1.96
N LEU A 71 10.12 8.54 -2.71
CA LEU A 71 11.21 8.15 -3.61
C LEU A 71 11.14 8.81 -5.00
N GLY A 72 10.06 9.55 -5.32
CA GLY A 72 9.87 10.18 -6.63
C GLY A 72 9.24 9.28 -7.71
N HIS A 73 8.85 8.05 -7.36
CA HIS A 73 8.17 7.07 -8.23
C HIS A 73 6.67 7.41 -8.39
N LYS A 74 6.39 8.56 -8.99
CA LYS A 74 5.04 9.17 -9.03
C LYS A 74 4.03 8.37 -9.82
N SER A 75 4.45 7.75 -10.93
CA SER A 75 3.57 6.94 -11.79
C SER A 75 3.07 5.69 -11.07
N GLU A 76 3.96 4.99 -10.38
CA GLU A 76 3.63 3.79 -9.61
C GLU A 76 2.76 4.14 -8.40
N ALA A 77 3.08 5.25 -7.72
CA ALA A 77 2.25 5.75 -6.63
C ALA A 77 0.82 6.12 -7.09
N TYR A 78 0.67 6.69 -8.30
CA TYR A 78 -0.64 7.00 -8.86
C TYR A 78 -1.49 5.74 -9.02
N TRP A 79 -0.95 4.69 -9.65
CA TRP A 79 -1.68 3.43 -9.85
C TRP A 79 -2.08 2.78 -8.51
N ASP A 80 -1.19 2.79 -7.52
CA ASP A 80 -1.51 2.31 -6.17
C ASP A 80 -2.69 3.09 -5.57
N THR A 81 -2.69 4.42 -5.70
CA THR A 81 -3.78 5.26 -5.18
C THR A 81 -5.09 5.12 -5.96
N GLU A 82 -5.02 4.84 -7.27
CA GLU A 82 -6.20 4.58 -8.08
C GLU A 82 -6.90 3.30 -7.60
N ILE A 83 -6.15 2.23 -7.34
CA ILE A 83 -6.70 1.00 -6.78
C ILE A 83 -7.31 1.28 -5.39
N VAL A 84 -6.61 2.02 -4.53
CA VAL A 84 -7.09 2.37 -3.19
C VAL A 84 -8.41 3.15 -3.23
N THR A 85 -8.54 4.13 -4.13
CA THR A 85 -9.78 4.93 -4.26
C THR A 85 -10.93 4.11 -4.83
N ARG A 86 -10.66 3.13 -5.68
CA ARG A 86 -11.67 2.16 -6.15
C ARG A 86 -12.12 1.22 -5.02
N LEU A 87 -11.19 0.74 -4.18
CA LEU A 87 -11.46 -0.13 -3.03
C LEU A 87 -12.19 0.61 -1.90
N LYS A 88 -11.74 1.82 -1.55
CA LYS A 88 -12.30 2.64 -0.47
C LYS A 88 -12.65 4.04 -0.96
N ARG A 89 -13.80 4.14 -1.63
CA ARG A 89 -14.29 5.39 -2.26
C ARG A 89 -14.36 6.60 -1.32
N GLY A 90 -14.66 6.39 -0.04
CA GLY A 90 -14.77 7.44 0.98
C GLY A 90 -13.48 7.75 1.75
N TRP A 91 -12.34 7.14 1.42
CA TRP A 91 -11.14 7.28 2.25
C TRP A 91 -10.31 8.50 1.86
N GLY A 92 -10.41 9.58 2.64
CA GLY A 92 -9.74 10.85 2.36
C GLY A 92 -8.22 10.76 2.19
N LYS A 93 -7.55 9.83 2.90
CA LYS A 93 -6.09 9.61 2.73
C LYS A 93 -5.72 9.08 1.34
N GLY A 94 -6.57 8.25 0.74
CA GLY A 94 -6.37 7.72 -0.62
C GLY A 94 -6.45 8.84 -1.67
N HIS A 95 -7.53 9.63 -1.61
CA HIS A 95 -7.72 10.78 -2.51
C HIS A 95 -6.63 11.84 -2.37
N PHE A 96 -6.20 12.15 -1.14
CA PHE A 96 -5.09 13.09 -0.91
C PHE A 96 -3.78 12.63 -1.57
N ARG A 97 -3.42 11.36 -1.40
CA ARG A 97 -2.21 10.77 -2.01
C ARG A 97 -2.32 10.75 -3.54
N MET A 98 -3.50 10.43 -4.08
CA MET A 98 -3.75 10.47 -5.53
C MET A 98 -3.60 11.87 -6.11
N GLY A 99 -4.16 12.88 -5.43
CA GLY A 99 -4.00 14.29 -5.83
C GLY A 99 -2.54 14.72 -5.84
N LYS A 100 -1.77 14.34 -4.81
CA LYS A 100 -0.32 14.60 -4.77
C LYS A 100 0.42 13.93 -5.93
N ALA A 101 0.13 12.66 -6.21
CA ALA A 101 0.72 11.93 -7.34
C ALA A 101 0.42 12.61 -8.69
N LEU A 102 -0.84 13.02 -8.90
CA LEU A 102 -1.27 13.70 -10.11
C LEU A 102 -0.61 15.07 -10.30
N MET A 103 -0.55 15.89 -9.24
CA MET A 103 0.16 17.18 -9.30
C MET A 103 1.62 16.99 -9.69
N ASP A 104 2.27 15.99 -9.10
CA ASP A 104 3.68 15.70 -9.34
C ASP A 104 3.96 15.11 -10.74
N LEU A 105 3.01 14.35 -11.31
CA LEU A 105 3.04 13.88 -12.71
C LEU A 105 2.80 15.03 -13.70
N GLY A 106 1.85 15.93 -13.39
CA GLY A 106 1.56 17.11 -14.20
C GLY A 106 2.76 18.06 -14.30
N ARG A 107 3.54 18.21 -13.22
CA ARG A 107 4.81 18.95 -13.22
C ARG A 107 5.89 18.29 -14.08
N CYS A 108 5.94 16.96 -14.14
CA CYS A 108 6.88 16.24 -15.01
C CYS A 108 6.52 16.35 -16.49
N ARG A 109 5.23 16.47 -16.85
CA ARG A 109 4.78 16.63 -18.25
C ARG A 109 5.09 17.99 -18.85
N GLN A 110 5.33 19.02 -18.04
CA GLN A 110 5.65 20.38 -18.50
C GLN A 110 7.17 20.65 -18.62
N GLY A 111 8.00 19.68 -18.27
CA GLY A 111 9.47 19.79 -18.30
C GLY A 111 10.14 18.92 -19.37
N ALA A 112 9.49 18.75 -20.53
CA ALA A 112 10.04 18.05 -21.69
C ALA A 112 9.90 18.92 -22.94
#